data_AF-A0A7R9G3Z0-F1
#
_entry.id   AF-A0A7R9G3Z0-F1
#
_cell.length_a   1.000
_cell.length_b   1.000
_cell.length_c   1.000
_cell.angle_alpha   90.00
_cell.angle_beta   90.00
_cell.angle_gamma   90.00
#
_symmetry.space_group_name_H-M   'P 1'
#
loop_
_entity.id
_entity.type
_entity.pdbx_description
1 polymer ?
#
loop_
_entity_poly.entity_id
_entity_poly.type
_entity_poly.pdbx_seq_one_letter_code
_entity_poly.pdbx_strand_id
1 'polypeptide(L)'
;MKRFVKSDKLDSARSLLELGIFNETNLLNAKYVDLGYATREAIRKTKGVSEKEILLFRQDCKTCLQKLCAKLLERSPLKYKLTKAISFLDPAVAVLKSTRSERLKSTLEIVLANNWITGVAADLVDRQFNSVCSQPDFLEKMNAFSKQHDRLDTLWMSIIPSNDDNQKLVSFLRLILILSHGNASLERGFSINRECIVENLNEASLIAQRQIYDSVKAIGGIEKVDITKSLIHSVRNARSRYKDSLEQKMKDKQNGEKQEGDRKRAAEVALHISHSLLMSSDRMKPRSGDWAVTRDNHHLFVHWQQCKLANTLVVLSSTAEDWEIEVRISVGKRQFPPKVKLLTEEEYLQQGVEETKKALDELKGYCSSPDCNTWKTIRKIKHPDRQVEKVLGLTNYLGGFTHLII
;
A
#
# COMPACT_ATOMS: atom_id res chain seq x y z
N MET A 1 -22.63 -16.00 19.06
CA MET A 1 -23.25 -17.23 18.52
C MET A 1 -24.30 -17.84 19.46
N LYS A 2 -24.11 -17.87 20.80
CA LYS A 2 -25.10 -18.35 21.79
C LYS A 2 -26.53 -17.78 21.65
N ARG A 3 -26.69 -16.57 21.09
CA ARG A 3 -27.99 -15.90 20.93
C ARG A 3 -28.91 -16.53 19.87
N PHE A 4 -28.37 -17.29 18.92
CA PHE A 4 -29.14 -17.80 17.78
C PHE A 4 -28.77 -19.22 17.32
N VAL A 5 -27.72 -19.82 17.89
CA VAL A 5 -27.29 -21.21 17.69
C VAL A 5 -27.67 -22.04 18.92
N LYS A 6 -28.10 -23.29 18.72
CA LYS A 6 -28.42 -24.22 19.83
C LYS A 6 -27.18 -24.47 20.71
N SER A 7 -27.36 -24.49 22.04
CA SER A 7 -26.30 -24.73 23.03
C SER A 7 -25.55 -26.03 22.76
N ASP A 8 -26.29 -27.11 22.49
CA ASP A 8 -25.73 -28.46 22.34
C ASP A 8 -24.76 -28.58 21.16
N LYS A 9 -24.98 -27.78 20.12
CA LYS A 9 -24.11 -27.69 18.94
C LYS A 9 -22.93 -26.76 19.14
N LEU A 10 -23.09 -25.75 20.01
CA LEU A 10 -22.00 -24.85 20.36
C LEU A 10 -20.97 -25.54 21.25
N ASP A 11 -21.43 -26.37 22.18
CA ASP A 11 -20.58 -27.05 23.16
C ASP A 11 -19.90 -28.31 22.58
N SER A 12 -20.50 -28.92 21.54
CA SER A 12 -19.92 -30.08 20.84
C SER A 12 -18.98 -29.72 19.67
N ALA A 13 -18.90 -28.46 19.27
CA ALA A 13 -18.10 -28.05 18.13
C ALA A 13 -16.60 -27.97 18.46
N ARG A 14 -15.79 -28.75 17.73
CA ARG A 14 -14.32 -28.71 17.82
C ARG A 14 -13.72 -27.44 17.21
N SER A 15 -14.44 -26.79 16.29
CA SER A 15 -14.01 -25.58 15.60
C SER A 15 -15.20 -24.66 15.34
N LEU A 16 -15.02 -23.36 15.60
CA LEU A 16 -16.03 -22.33 15.34
C LEU A 16 -16.37 -22.21 13.84
N LEU A 17 -15.49 -22.69 12.96
CA LEU A 17 -15.68 -22.68 11.51
C LEU A 17 -16.59 -23.81 11.02
N GLU A 18 -16.73 -24.88 11.79
CA GLU A 18 -17.48 -26.10 11.42
C GLU A 18 -18.92 -26.09 11.93
N LEU A 19 -19.32 -25.03 12.66
CA LEU A 19 -20.63 -24.92 13.31
C LEU A 19 -21.83 -24.93 12.34
N GLY A 20 -21.59 -24.82 11.02
CA GLY A 20 -22.65 -24.88 10.01
C GLY A 20 -23.76 -23.85 10.29
N ILE A 21 -23.39 -22.57 10.39
CA ILE A 21 -24.27 -21.45 10.81
C ILE A 21 -25.47 -21.21 9.85
N PHE A 22 -25.42 -21.83 8.67
CA PHE A 22 -26.48 -21.81 7.67
C PHE A 22 -27.42 -23.03 7.74
N ASN A 23 -27.09 -24.04 8.55
CA ASN A 23 -27.95 -25.21 8.71
C ASN A 23 -29.11 -24.87 9.65
N GLU A 24 -30.34 -24.88 9.12
CA GLU A 24 -31.56 -24.58 9.89
C GLU A 24 -31.74 -25.48 11.13
N THR A 25 -31.22 -26.70 11.06
CA THR A 25 -31.26 -27.69 12.17
C THR A 25 -30.41 -27.29 13.37
N ASN A 26 -29.35 -26.50 13.17
CA ASN A 26 -28.41 -26.06 14.21
C ASN A 26 -28.84 -24.74 14.88
N LEU A 27 -29.85 -24.08 14.32
CA LEU A 27 -30.27 -22.75 14.74
C LEU A 27 -31.46 -22.81 15.70
N LEU A 28 -31.57 -21.80 16.56
CA LEU A 28 -32.76 -21.60 17.38
C LEU A 28 -33.93 -21.15 16.49
N ASN A 29 -35.13 -21.57 16.86
CA ASN A 29 -36.36 -21.03 16.26
C ASN A 29 -36.41 -19.52 16.54
N ALA A 30 -36.89 -18.71 15.58
CA ALA A 30 -36.99 -17.25 15.70
C ALA A 30 -37.69 -16.80 16.99
N LYS A 31 -38.62 -17.62 17.53
CA LYS A 31 -39.27 -17.34 18.82
C LYS A 31 -38.31 -17.32 20.00
N TYR A 32 -37.24 -18.12 19.98
CA TYR A 32 -36.27 -18.29 21.07
C TYR A 32 -34.94 -17.55 20.84
N VAL A 33 -34.84 -16.73 19.78
CA VAL A 33 -33.65 -15.92 19.53
C VAL A 33 -33.53 -14.86 20.62
N ASP A 34 -32.35 -14.78 21.25
CA ASP A 34 -32.08 -13.79 22.28
C ASP A 34 -31.73 -12.44 21.66
N LEU A 35 -32.69 -11.50 21.76
CA LEU A 35 -32.56 -10.12 21.28
C LEU A 35 -31.95 -9.17 22.33
N GLY A 36 -31.66 -9.65 23.55
CA GLY A 36 -31.22 -8.83 24.67
C GLY A 36 -32.34 -8.05 25.37
N TYR A 37 -32.07 -7.60 26.60
CA TYR A 37 -33.07 -6.99 27.48
C TYR A 37 -33.60 -5.64 26.96
N ALA A 38 -32.72 -4.77 26.46
CA ALA A 38 -33.11 -3.45 25.94
C ALA A 38 -34.06 -3.56 24.73
N THR A 39 -33.77 -4.45 23.78
CA THR A 39 -34.62 -4.68 22.60
C THR A 39 -35.98 -5.26 23.00
N ARG A 40 -36.01 -6.18 23.98
CA ARG A 40 -37.26 -6.73 24.51
C ARG A 40 -38.11 -5.68 25.20
N GLU A 41 -37.49 -4.76 25.94
CA GLU A 41 -38.19 -3.64 26.57
C GLU A 41 -38.76 -2.66 25.53
N ALA A 42 -37.99 -2.34 24.48
CA ALA A 42 -38.45 -1.49 23.38
C ALA A 42 -39.69 -2.10 22.70
N ILE A 43 -39.66 -3.39 22.35
CA ILE A 43 -40.80 -4.10 21.74
C ILE A 43 -42.05 -4.06 22.64
N ARG A 44 -41.89 -4.13 23.97
CA ARG A 44 -43.01 -4.06 24.92
C ARG A 44 -43.62 -2.66 25.02
N LYS A 45 -42.83 -1.61 24.79
CA LYS A 45 -43.30 -0.21 24.86
C LYS A 45 -44.02 0.24 23.58
N THR A 46 -43.77 -0.41 22.45
CA THR A 46 -44.44 -0.11 21.18
C THR A 46 -45.89 -0.62 21.19
N LYS A 47 -46.87 0.29 21.07
CA LYS A 47 -48.29 -0.07 20.98
C LYS A 47 -48.69 -0.27 19.51
N GLY A 48 -49.53 -1.25 19.23
CA GLY A 48 -50.15 -1.47 17.90
C GLY A 48 -49.41 -2.42 16.94
N VAL A 49 -48.39 -3.15 17.41
CA VAL A 49 -47.63 -4.10 16.57
C VAL A 49 -48.26 -5.49 16.65
N SER A 50 -48.46 -6.14 15.50
CA SER A 50 -48.99 -7.51 15.42
C SER A 50 -47.97 -8.55 15.88
N GLU A 51 -48.41 -9.65 16.49
CA GLU A 51 -47.51 -10.77 16.84
C GLU A 51 -46.74 -11.31 15.63
N LYS A 52 -47.36 -11.24 14.44
CA LYS A 52 -46.73 -11.64 13.17
C LYS A 52 -45.54 -10.73 12.81
N GLU A 53 -45.64 -9.44 13.06
CA GLU A 53 -44.59 -8.46 12.79
C GLU A 53 -43.43 -8.60 13.78
N ILE A 54 -43.73 -8.88 15.05
CA ILE A 54 -42.72 -9.17 16.08
C ILE A 54 -41.94 -10.45 15.72
N LEU A 55 -42.64 -11.47 15.21
CA LEU A 55 -42.01 -12.72 14.78
C LEU A 55 -41.15 -12.51 13.53
N LEU A 56 -41.61 -11.70 12.57
CA LEU A 56 -40.84 -11.31 11.39
C LEU A 56 -39.58 -10.52 11.77
N PHE A 57 -39.69 -9.54 12.68
CA PHE A 57 -38.55 -8.80 13.21
C PHE A 57 -37.52 -9.71 13.90
N ARG A 58 -37.97 -10.73 14.66
CA ARG A 58 -37.09 -11.74 15.25
C ARG A 58 -36.37 -12.58 14.19
N GLN A 59 -37.08 -12.95 13.12
CA GLN A 59 -36.50 -13.64 11.96
C GLN A 59 -35.44 -12.78 11.26
N ASP A 60 -35.68 -11.49 11.11
CA ASP A 60 -34.74 -10.54 10.51
C ASP A 60 -33.51 -10.33 11.38
N CYS A 61 -33.69 -10.18 12.69
CA CYS A 61 -32.59 -10.10 13.66
C CYS A 61 -31.72 -11.37 13.63
N LYS A 62 -32.36 -12.55 13.57
CA LYS A 62 -31.65 -13.83 13.40
C LYS A 62 -30.82 -13.83 12.12
N THR A 63 -31.43 -13.46 10.99
CA THR A 63 -30.76 -13.40 9.68
C THR A 63 -29.60 -12.41 9.68
N CYS A 64 -29.77 -11.26 10.33
CA CYS A 64 -28.72 -10.26 10.50
C CYS A 64 -27.54 -10.81 11.31
N LEU A 65 -27.81 -11.41 12.47
CA LEU A 65 -26.78 -12.03 13.32
C LEU A 65 -26.05 -13.17 12.59
N GLN A 66 -26.76 -13.95 11.78
CA GLN A 66 -26.16 -14.98 10.93
C GLN A 66 -25.23 -14.37 9.88
N LYS A 67 -25.69 -13.35 9.14
CA LYS A 67 -24.86 -12.66 8.12
C LYS A 67 -23.64 -11.99 8.74
N LEU A 68 -23.78 -11.34 9.89
CA LEU A 68 -22.67 -10.75 10.63
C LEU A 68 -21.66 -11.81 11.07
N CYS A 69 -22.12 -12.90 11.67
CA CYS A 69 -21.24 -13.99 12.09
C CYS A 69 -20.55 -14.66 10.89
N ALA A 70 -21.27 -14.86 9.78
CA ALA A 70 -20.69 -15.39 8.55
C ALA A 70 -19.58 -14.47 8.01
N LYS A 71 -19.80 -13.15 8.00
CA LYS A 71 -18.79 -12.19 7.54
C LYS A 71 -17.58 -12.13 8.46
N LEU A 72 -17.80 -12.21 9.78
CA LEU A 72 -16.73 -12.30 10.76
C LEU A 72 -15.91 -13.58 10.62
N LEU A 73 -16.55 -14.72 10.33
CA LEU A 73 -15.85 -15.98 10.07
C LEU A 73 -15.12 -16.00 8.74
N GLU A 74 -15.70 -15.42 7.68
CA GLU A 74 -15.06 -15.28 6.36
C GLU A 74 -13.72 -14.56 6.46
N ARG A 75 -13.68 -13.47 7.24
CA ARG A 75 -12.48 -12.65 7.47
C ARG A 75 -11.70 -13.07 8.71
N SER A 76 -12.07 -14.17 9.36
CA SER A 76 -11.44 -14.59 10.59
C SER A 76 -10.03 -15.13 10.33
N PRO A 77 -9.04 -14.72 11.15
CA PRO A 77 -7.70 -15.33 11.12
C PRO A 77 -7.74 -16.84 11.36
N LEU A 78 -8.77 -17.34 12.05
CA LEU A 78 -8.94 -18.76 12.40
C LEU A 78 -9.05 -19.68 11.18
N LYS A 79 -9.37 -19.14 10.00
CA LYS A 79 -9.40 -19.91 8.73
C LYS A 79 -8.03 -20.45 8.36
N TYR A 80 -6.97 -19.72 8.73
CA TYR A 80 -5.62 -20.07 8.34
C TYR A 80 -5.03 -21.07 9.32
N LYS A 81 -4.56 -22.22 8.81
CA LYS A 81 -3.90 -23.25 9.65
C LYS A 81 -2.74 -22.67 10.46
N LEU A 82 -2.00 -21.73 9.87
CA LEU A 82 -0.85 -21.07 10.50
C LEU A 82 -1.23 -20.31 11.78
N THR A 83 -2.36 -19.59 11.81
CA THR A 83 -2.76 -18.82 13.01
C THR A 83 -3.13 -19.74 14.18
N LYS A 84 -3.74 -20.90 13.88
CA LYS A 84 -3.99 -21.94 14.87
C LYS A 84 -2.67 -22.59 15.33
N ALA A 85 -1.73 -22.84 14.42
CA ALA A 85 -0.44 -23.43 14.75
C ALA A 85 0.40 -22.50 15.65
N ILE A 86 0.53 -21.20 15.30
CA ILE A 86 1.32 -20.20 16.05
C ILE A 86 0.88 -20.04 17.51
N SER A 87 -0.34 -20.44 17.86
CA SER A 87 -0.82 -20.39 19.24
C SER A 87 -0.01 -21.23 20.25
N PHE A 88 0.99 -22.01 19.81
CA PHE A 88 2.00 -22.58 20.72
C PHE A 88 2.75 -21.51 21.54
N LEU A 89 2.75 -20.25 21.09
CA LEU A 89 3.31 -19.11 21.80
C LEU A 89 2.40 -18.52 22.88
N ASP A 90 1.10 -18.83 22.89
CA ASP A 90 0.20 -18.37 23.96
C ASP A 90 0.60 -19.08 25.26
N PRO A 91 0.90 -18.35 26.36
CA PRO A 91 1.30 -18.97 27.63
C PRO A 91 0.33 -20.05 28.12
N ALA A 92 -0.98 -19.86 27.92
CA ALA A 92 -1.98 -20.87 28.29
C ALA A 92 -1.84 -22.20 27.53
N VAL A 93 -1.31 -22.15 26.30
CA VAL A 93 -1.07 -23.33 25.45
C VAL A 93 0.36 -23.85 25.66
N ALA A 94 1.31 -22.97 25.90
CA ALA A 94 2.72 -23.29 26.08
C ALA A 94 2.98 -24.15 27.33
N VAL A 95 2.13 -24.06 28.35
CA VAL A 95 2.13 -24.95 29.53
C VAL A 95 1.76 -26.39 29.15
N LEU A 96 0.91 -26.60 28.14
CA LEU A 96 0.46 -27.91 27.70
C LEU A 96 1.49 -28.57 26.76
N LYS A 97 2.35 -29.43 27.31
CA LYS A 97 3.45 -30.08 26.57
C LYS A 97 3.02 -30.77 25.26
N SER A 98 1.94 -31.54 25.28
CA SER A 98 1.45 -32.29 24.11
C SER A 98 0.99 -31.34 23.00
N THR A 99 0.09 -30.41 23.33
CA THR A 99 -0.49 -29.45 22.40
C THR A 99 0.55 -28.48 21.85
N ARG A 100 1.48 -28.00 22.68
CA ARG A 100 2.57 -27.12 22.27
C ARG A 100 3.45 -27.78 21.20
N SER A 101 3.86 -29.02 21.44
CA SER A 101 4.75 -29.74 20.53
C SER A 101 4.10 -30.03 19.18
N GLU A 102 2.83 -30.43 19.18
CA GLU A 102 2.04 -30.64 17.95
C GLU A 102 1.89 -29.35 17.14
N ARG A 103 1.58 -28.23 17.83
CA ARG A 103 1.40 -26.93 17.20
C ARG A 103 2.72 -26.34 16.67
N LEU A 104 3.82 -26.50 17.39
CA LEU A 104 5.15 -26.11 16.91
C LEU A 104 5.53 -26.87 15.64
N LYS A 105 5.38 -28.20 15.62
CA LYS A 105 5.64 -29.02 14.43
C LYS A 105 4.80 -28.57 13.24
N SER A 106 3.51 -28.36 13.47
CA SER A 106 2.60 -27.82 12.45
C SER A 106 3.05 -26.46 11.92
N THR A 107 3.56 -25.57 12.78
CA THR A 107 4.10 -24.28 12.35
C THR A 107 5.36 -24.47 11.50
N LEU A 108 6.31 -25.31 11.95
CA LEU A 108 7.56 -25.55 11.24
C LEU A 108 7.30 -26.16 9.85
N GLU A 109 6.39 -27.13 9.73
CA GLU A 109 6.00 -27.71 8.44
C GLU A 109 5.43 -26.66 7.49
N ILE A 110 4.56 -25.75 7.98
CA ILE A 110 4.00 -24.68 7.15
C ILE A 110 5.08 -23.70 6.71
N VAL A 111 5.99 -23.31 7.61
CA VAL A 111 7.06 -22.34 7.32
C VAL A 111 8.09 -22.95 6.36
N LEU A 112 8.38 -24.25 6.49
CA LEU A 112 9.20 -25.02 5.55
C LEU A 112 8.55 -25.12 4.17
N ALA A 113 7.26 -25.45 4.10
CA ALA A 113 6.54 -25.55 2.83
C ALA A 113 6.51 -24.22 2.04
N ASN A 114 6.59 -23.09 2.75
CA ASN A 114 6.68 -21.76 2.15
C ASN A 114 8.12 -21.29 1.88
N ASN A 115 9.13 -22.14 2.10
CA ASN A 115 10.56 -21.85 1.94
C ASN A 115 11.06 -20.65 2.78
N TRP A 116 10.45 -20.39 3.93
CA TRP A 116 10.87 -19.29 4.82
C TRP A 116 12.06 -19.66 5.69
N ILE A 117 12.25 -20.96 5.97
CA ILE A 117 13.39 -21.52 6.69
C ILE A 117 13.89 -22.78 5.99
N THR A 118 15.12 -23.20 6.27
CA THR A 118 15.67 -24.48 5.80
C THR A 118 15.32 -25.62 6.76
N GLY A 119 15.33 -26.87 6.27
CA GLY A 119 15.10 -28.05 7.12
C GLY A 119 16.02 -28.11 8.34
N VAL A 120 17.33 -27.86 8.11
CA VAL A 120 18.32 -27.81 9.19
C VAL A 120 18.00 -26.72 10.23
N ALA A 121 17.52 -25.56 9.78
CA ALA A 121 17.11 -24.50 10.70
C ALA A 121 15.87 -24.89 11.51
N ALA A 122 14.90 -25.58 10.89
CA ALA A 122 13.71 -26.07 11.59
C ALA A 122 14.06 -27.11 12.69
N ASP A 123 14.96 -28.04 12.41
CA ASP A 123 15.43 -29.04 13.39
C ASP A 123 16.19 -28.40 14.55
N LEU A 124 16.93 -27.32 14.29
CA LEU A 124 17.59 -26.54 15.33
C LEU A 124 16.57 -25.78 16.18
N VAL A 125 15.57 -25.16 15.56
CA VAL A 125 14.49 -24.45 16.27
C VAL A 125 13.70 -25.39 17.18
N ASP A 126 13.34 -26.59 16.70
CA ASP A 126 12.60 -27.56 17.52
C ASP A 126 13.41 -28.00 18.76
N ARG A 127 14.70 -28.28 18.58
CA ARG A 127 15.61 -28.62 19.69
C ARG A 127 15.79 -27.47 20.68
N GLN A 128 16.08 -26.27 20.19
CA GLN A 128 16.27 -25.06 21.02
C GLN A 128 15.00 -24.73 21.80
N PHE A 129 13.84 -24.77 21.14
CA PHE A 129 12.56 -24.47 21.78
C PHE A 129 12.25 -25.45 22.90
N ASN A 130 12.47 -26.75 22.69
CA ASN A 130 12.25 -27.76 23.72
C ASN A 130 13.23 -27.62 24.90
N SER A 131 14.47 -27.19 24.65
CA SER A 131 15.45 -26.86 25.70
C SER A 131 14.99 -25.68 26.56
N VAL A 132 14.55 -24.59 25.93
CA VAL A 132 14.00 -23.40 26.62
C VAL A 132 12.76 -23.76 27.44
N CYS A 133 11.89 -24.60 26.90
CA CYS A 133 10.69 -25.05 27.60
C CYS A 133 10.94 -26.01 28.77
N SER A 134 12.16 -26.54 28.89
CA SER A 134 12.56 -27.45 29.97
C SER A 134 13.22 -26.71 31.15
N GLN A 135 13.37 -25.39 31.05
CA GLN A 135 13.89 -24.56 32.13
C GLN A 135 12.92 -24.55 33.33
N PRO A 136 13.41 -24.57 34.58
CA PRO A 136 12.57 -24.61 35.77
C PRO A 136 11.68 -23.35 35.88
N ASP A 137 12.22 -22.18 35.53
CA ASP A 137 11.53 -20.88 35.60
C ASP A 137 10.43 -20.72 34.54
N PHE A 138 10.35 -21.64 33.56
CA PHE A 138 9.44 -21.51 32.42
C PHE A 138 7.97 -21.49 32.85
N LEU A 139 7.57 -22.41 33.73
CA LEU A 139 6.17 -22.54 34.17
C LEU A 139 5.72 -21.33 35.01
N GLU A 140 6.58 -20.84 35.89
CA GLU A 140 6.30 -19.66 36.70
C GLU A 140 6.10 -18.42 35.83
N LYS A 141 7.00 -18.18 34.87
CA LYS A 141 6.90 -17.05 33.94
C LYS A 141 5.66 -17.15 33.05
N MET A 142 5.27 -18.35 32.61
CA MET A 142 4.05 -18.54 31.81
C MET A 142 2.77 -18.30 32.60
N ASN A 143 2.73 -18.69 33.88
CA ASN A 143 1.57 -18.49 34.74
C ASN A 143 1.45 -17.03 35.25
N ALA A 144 2.57 -16.32 35.37
CA ALA A 144 2.59 -14.92 35.79
C ALA A 144 2.14 -13.94 34.68
N PHE A 145 2.05 -14.40 33.43
CA PHE A 145 1.76 -13.54 32.28
C PHE A 145 0.30 -13.03 32.27
N SER A 146 0.14 -11.70 32.19
CA SER A 146 -1.14 -11.04 32.02
C SER A 146 -1.33 -10.48 30.61
N LYS A 147 -2.42 -10.90 29.93
CA LYS A 147 -2.77 -10.42 28.58
C LYS A 147 -3.06 -8.91 28.51
N GLN A 148 -3.41 -8.27 29.63
CA GLN A 148 -3.74 -6.83 29.64
C GLN A 148 -2.52 -5.92 29.80
N HIS A 149 -1.50 -6.38 30.53
CA HIS A 149 -0.37 -5.53 30.93
C HIS A 149 0.93 -5.94 30.26
N ASP A 150 1.09 -7.23 29.95
CA ASP A 150 2.35 -7.77 29.47
C ASP A 150 2.37 -7.95 27.96
N ARG A 151 3.56 -7.73 27.41
CA ARG A 151 3.86 -7.95 26.01
C ARG A 151 4.38 -9.35 25.78
N LEU A 152 3.75 -10.09 24.87
CA LEU A 152 4.11 -11.48 24.57
C LEU A 152 5.56 -11.62 24.07
N ASP A 153 6.01 -10.69 23.23
CA ASP A 153 7.37 -10.70 22.71
C ASP A 153 8.40 -10.41 23.80
N THR A 154 8.09 -9.51 24.74
CA THR A 154 8.95 -9.25 25.91
C THR A 154 9.07 -10.48 26.80
N LEU A 155 7.95 -11.17 27.05
CA LEU A 155 7.95 -12.45 27.78
C LEU A 155 8.89 -13.46 27.13
N TRP A 156 8.69 -13.79 25.85
CA TRP A 156 9.50 -14.81 25.18
C TRP A 156 10.98 -14.43 25.10
N MET A 157 11.31 -13.15 24.87
CA MET A 157 12.71 -12.70 24.87
C MET A 157 13.35 -12.75 26.27
N SER A 158 12.56 -12.64 27.35
CA SER A 158 13.05 -12.79 28.73
C SER A 158 13.24 -14.25 29.18
N ILE A 159 12.61 -15.20 28.49
CA ILE A 159 12.68 -16.62 28.79
C ILE A 159 13.88 -17.26 28.07
N ILE A 160 14.19 -16.77 26.88
CA ILE A 160 15.28 -17.31 26.06
C ILE A 160 16.61 -16.80 26.63
N PRO A 161 17.54 -17.69 27.03
CA PRO A 161 18.87 -17.28 27.44
C PRO A 161 19.58 -16.56 26.29
N SER A 162 20.28 -15.47 26.60
CA SER A 162 21.05 -14.64 25.64
C SER A 162 22.25 -15.34 25.00
N ASN A 163 22.31 -16.67 25.04
CA ASN A 163 23.37 -17.48 24.48
C ASN A 163 23.27 -17.52 22.95
N ASP A 164 24.43 -17.57 22.30
CA ASP A 164 24.54 -17.66 20.84
C ASP A 164 23.82 -18.91 20.27
N ASP A 165 23.75 -19.96 21.09
CA ASP A 165 23.11 -21.22 20.77
C ASP A 165 21.61 -21.11 20.47
N ASN A 166 20.92 -20.00 20.78
CA ASN A 166 19.49 -19.82 20.55
C ASN A 166 19.16 -18.84 19.40
N GLN A 167 20.14 -18.37 18.64
CA GLN A 167 19.92 -17.36 17.59
C GLN A 167 18.88 -17.78 16.54
N LYS A 168 18.84 -19.07 16.17
CA LYS A 168 17.89 -19.59 15.17
C LYS A 168 16.45 -19.54 15.70
N LEU A 169 16.25 -19.95 16.95
CA LEU A 169 14.98 -19.79 17.65
C LEU A 169 14.55 -18.33 17.74
N VAL A 170 15.45 -17.42 18.14
CA VAL A 170 15.14 -15.99 18.23
C VAL A 170 14.74 -15.42 16.86
N SER A 171 15.46 -15.78 15.80
CA SER A 171 15.15 -15.35 14.44
C SER A 171 13.79 -15.88 13.98
N PHE A 172 13.48 -17.15 14.27
CA PHE A 172 12.19 -17.76 13.98
C PHE A 172 11.05 -17.09 14.75
N LEU A 173 11.22 -16.85 16.05
CA LEU A 173 10.22 -16.17 16.86
C LEU A 173 9.99 -14.73 16.42
N ARG A 174 11.04 -14.00 16.05
CA ARG A 174 10.90 -12.67 15.44
C ARG A 174 10.08 -12.73 14.17
N LEU A 175 10.38 -13.67 13.27
CA LEU A 175 9.61 -13.88 12.04
C LEU A 175 8.12 -14.09 12.36
N ILE A 176 7.81 -15.02 13.27
CA ILE A 176 6.43 -15.35 13.63
C ILE A 176 5.70 -14.20 14.34
N LEU A 177 6.34 -13.53 15.28
CA LEU A 177 5.73 -12.44 16.05
C LEU A 177 5.48 -11.20 15.17
N ILE A 178 6.32 -10.96 14.16
CA ILE A 178 6.13 -9.85 13.21
C ILE A 178 4.93 -10.09 12.28
N LEU A 179 4.65 -11.34 11.88
CA LEU A 179 3.49 -11.67 11.04
C LEU A 179 2.16 -11.22 11.65
N SER A 180 2.09 -11.10 12.97
CA SER A 180 0.87 -10.75 13.71
C SER A 180 0.59 -9.24 13.75
N HIS A 181 1.52 -8.38 13.33
CA HIS A 181 1.29 -6.95 13.29
C HIS A 181 0.29 -6.61 12.19
N GLY A 182 -0.98 -6.43 12.58
CA GLY A 182 -1.99 -5.87 11.70
C GLY A 182 -1.65 -4.45 11.26
N ASN A 183 -2.38 -3.96 10.25
CA ASN A 183 -2.19 -2.63 9.67
C ASN A 183 -2.34 -1.47 10.68
N ALA A 184 -2.82 -1.71 11.90
CA ALA A 184 -3.03 -0.69 12.92
C ALA A 184 -1.77 0.15 13.22
N SER A 185 -0.56 -0.43 13.19
CA SER A 185 0.67 0.37 13.36
C SER A 185 0.95 1.28 12.16
N LEU A 186 0.67 0.81 10.94
CA LEU A 186 0.80 1.60 9.71
C LEU A 186 -0.28 2.69 9.63
N GLU A 187 -1.52 2.36 9.99
CA GLU A 187 -2.65 3.29 10.00
C GLU A 187 -2.49 4.39 11.05
N ARG A 188 -1.97 4.07 12.24
CA ARG A 188 -1.52 5.09 13.21
C ARG A 188 -0.42 5.96 12.62
N GLY A 189 0.54 5.36 11.91
CA GLY A 189 1.55 6.08 11.16
C GLY A 189 0.95 7.05 10.14
N PHE A 190 -0.06 6.64 9.37
CA PHE A 190 -0.75 7.50 8.41
C PHE A 190 -1.51 8.64 9.07
N SER A 191 -2.16 8.40 10.22
CA SER A 191 -2.81 9.47 10.98
C SER A 191 -1.80 10.53 11.42
N ILE A 192 -0.64 10.11 11.93
CA ILE A 192 0.43 11.03 12.34
C ILE A 192 1.01 11.74 11.11
N ASN A 193 1.26 11.02 10.02
CA ASN A 193 1.78 11.61 8.78
C ASN A 193 0.80 12.66 8.23
N ARG A 194 -0.51 12.42 8.33
CA ARG A 194 -1.54 13.38 7.91
C ARG A 194 -1.42 14.72 8.65
N GLU A 195 -1.03 14.69 9.92
CA GLU A 195 -0.80 15.91 10.71
C GLU A 195 0.51 16.62 10.33
N CYS A 196 1.51 15.89 9.82
CA CYS A 196 2.79 16.45 9.39
C CYS A 196 2.81 16.95 7.93
N ILE A 197 1.85 16.55 7.09
CA ILE A 197 1.82 16.94 5.67
C ILE A 197 1.41 18.40 5.51
N VAL A 198 2.24 19.17 4.81
CA VAL A 198 1.97 20.55 4.38
C VAL A 198 1.95 20.59 2.84
N GLU A 199 1.17 21.49 2.26
CA GLU A 199 1.13 21.68 0.80
C GLU A 199 2.54 21.97 0.24
N ASN A 200 2.88 21.35 -0.90
CA ASN A 200 4.19 21.49 -1.58
C ASN A 200 5.42 20.99 -0.78
N LEU A 201 5.22 20.07 0.18
CA LEU A 201 6.32 19.44 0.90
C LEU A 201 6.99 18.34 0.07
N ASN A 202 8.32 18.36 0.00
CA ASN A 202 9.11 17.28 -0.62
C ASN A 202 9.14 16.05 0.31
N GLU A 203 9.17 14.84 -0.26
CA GLU A 203 9.27 13.57 0.46
C GLU A 203 10.42 13.56 1.47
N ALA A 204 11.60 14.03 1.09
CA ALA A 204 12.76 14.09 1.99
C ALA A 204 12.48 14.97 3.23
N SER A 205 11.73 16.06 3.06
CA SER A 205 11.35 16.94 4.16
C SER A 205 10.32 16.27 5.08
N LEU A 206 9.38 15.51 4.52
CA LEU A 206 8.41 14.73 5.30
C LEU A 206 9.11 13.66 6.15
N ILE A 207 10.06 12.93 5.57
CA ILE A 207 10.85 11.92 6.29
C ILE A 207 11.63 12.56 7.43
N ALA A 208 12.30 13.69 7.18
CA ALA A 208 13.06 14.41 8.20
C ALA A 208 12.16 14.90 9.35
N GLN A 209 11.00 15.49 9.05
CA GLN A 209 10.03 15.92 10.07
C GLN A 209 9.52 14.73 10.90
N ARG A 210 9.27 13.58 10.25
CA ARG A 210 8.82 12.38 10.94
C ARG A 210 9.87 11.84 11.90
N GLN A 211 11.13 11.79 11.48
CA GLN A 211 12.26 11.39 12.32
C GLN A 211 12.40 12.30 13.55
N ILE A 212 12.24 13.62 13.36
CA ILE A 212 12.27 14.59 14.47
C ILE A 212 11.11 14.32 15.42
N TYR A 213 9.88 14.20 14.91
CA TYR A 213 8.71 13.93 15.74
C TYR A 213 8.86 12.63 16.55
N ASP A 214 9.31 11.55 15.92
CA ASP A 214 9.48 10.26 16.60
C ASP A 214 10.57 10.35 17.69
N SER A 215 11.65 11.09 17.43
CA SER A 215 12.71 11.34 18.41
C SER A 215 12.20 12.15 19.61
N VAL A 216 11.48 13.25 19.37
CA VAL A 216 10.90 14.09 20.43
C VAL A 216 9.87 13.32 21.25
N LYS A 217 9.05 12.49 20.59
CA LYS A 217 8.06 11.65 21.25
C LYS A 217 8.71 10.57 22.11
N ALA A 218 9.79 9.95 21.65
CA ALA A 218 10.53 8.96 22.42
C ALA A 218 11.16 9.55 23.70
N ILE A 219 11.62 10.80 23.65
CA ILE A 219 12.18 11.53 24.78
C ILE A 219 11.07 11.98 25.78
N GLY A 220 9.81 11.94 25.37
CA GLY A 220 8.66 12.26 26.23
C GLY A 220 8.26 13.74 26.21
N GLY A 221 8.56 14.45 25.12
CA GLY A 221 8.16 15.84 24.90
C GLY A 221 9.33 16.76 24.59
N ILE A 222 9.01 17.98 24.13
CA ILE A 222 9.99 18.99 23.69
C ILE A 222 10.84 19.48 24.88
N GLU A 223 10.27 19.54 26.08
CA GLU A 223 10.92 20.05 27.29
C GLU A 223 12.12 19.22 27.74
N LYS A 224 12.16 17.94 27.37
CA LYS A 224 13.20 16.98 27.76
C LYS A 224 14.28 16.80 26.68
N VAL A 225 14.20 17.56 25.58
CA VAL A 225 15.17 17.46 24.48
C VAL A 225 16.42 18.24 24.84
N ASP A 226 17.51 17.51 25.12
CA ASP A 226 18.80 18.13 25.39
C ASP A 226 19.40 18.79 24.13
N ILE A 227 19.58 20.11 24.20
CA ILE A 227 20.17 20.88 23.11
C ILE A 227 21.69 20.69 23.12
N THR A 228 22.16 19.70 22.36
CA THR A 228 23.59 19.43 22.23
C THR A 228 24.32 20.51 21.41
N LYS A 229 25.62 20.71 21.68
CA LYS A 229 26.48 21.61 20.88
C LYS A 229 26.50 21.24 19.38
N SER A 230 26.38 19.94 19.07
CA SER A 230 26.29 19.43 17.71
C SER A 230 25.01 19.91 17.00
N LEU A 231 23.87 19.93 17.71
CA LEU A 231 22.61 20.42 17.16
C LEU A 231 22.69 21.93 16.86
N ILE A 232 23.27 22.71 17.77
CA ILE A 232 23.50 24.15 17.58
C ILE A 232 24.39 24.40 16.36
N HIS A 233 25.50 23.67 16.23
CA HIS A 233 26.39 23.78 15.09
C HIS A 233 25.70 23.38 13.77
N SER A 234 24.85 22.34 13.80
CA SER A 234 24.07 21.89 12.64
C SER A 234 23.07 22.95 12.18
N VAL A 235 22.37 23.62 13.11
CA VAL A 235 21.43 24.71 12.79
C VAL A 235 22.18 25.92 12.21
N ARG A 236 23.31 26.32 12.81
CA ARG A 236 24.13 27.44 12.30
C ARG A 236 24.59 27.22 10.86
N ASN A 237 24.93 25.99 10.51
CA ASN A 237 25.39 25.64 9.16
C ASN A 237 24.27 25.23 8.19
N ALA A 238 23.01 25.19 8.64
CA ALA A 238 21.90 24.68 7.83
C ALA A 238 21.73 25.46 6.52
N ARG A 239 21.92 26.79 6.55
CA ARG A 239 21.81 27.63 5.35
C ARG A 239 22.91 27.34 4.33
N SER A 240 24.14 27.12 4.78
CA SER A 240 25.26 26.75 3.89
C SER A 240 24.98 25.39 3.24
N ARG A 241 24.63 24.38 4.04
CA ARG A 241 24.30 23.03 3.54
C ARG A 241 23.14 23.04 2.55
N TYR A 242 22.13 23.88 2.79
CA TYR A 242 21.03 24.07 1.85
C TYR A 242 21.50 24.66 0.52
N LYS A 243 22.36 25.68 0.56
CA LYS A 243 22.94 26.28 -0.65
C LYS A 243 23.75 25.25 -1.44
N ASP A 244 24.61 24.49 -0.76
CA ASP A 244 25.41 23.43 -1.39
C ASP A 244 24.51 22.35 -2.03
N SER A 245 23.42 21.97 -1.36
CA SER A 245 22.43 21.03 -1.90
C SER A 245 21.70 21.56 -3.14
N LEU A 246 21.38 22.86 -3.18
CA LEU A 246 20.80 23.49 -4.37
C LEU A 246 21.77 23.47 -5.54
N GLU A 247 23.03 23.86 -5.31
CA GLU A 247 24.07 23.84 -6.34
C GLU A 247 24.30 22.43 -6.89
N GLN A 248 24.30 21.42 -6.02
CA GLN A 248 24.41 20.03 -6.45
C GLN A 248 23.22 19.59 -7.30
N LYS A 249 21.98 19.93 -6.90
CA LYS A 249 20.79 19.63 -7.70
C LYS A 249 20.82 20.28 -9.08
N MET A 250 21.35 21.50 -9.19
CA MET A 250 21.51 22.17 -10.48
C MET A 250 22.53 21.44 -11.37
N LYS A 251 23.66 21.04 -10.80
CA LYS A 251 24.68 20.25 -11.51
C LYS A 251 24.14 18.89 -11.96
N ASP A 252 23.40 18.20 -11.10
CA ASP A 252 22.81 16.90 -11.39
C ASP A 252 21.75 17.00 -12.50
N LYS A 253 20.92 18.06 -12.51
CA LYS A 253 19.98 18.35 -13.61
C LYS A 253 20.72 18.56 -14.93
N GLN A 254 21.73 19.43 -14.96
CA GLN A 254 22.52 19.70 -16.17
C GLN A 254 23.23 18.44 -16.69
N ASN A 255 23.79 17.62 -15.79
CA ASN A 255 24.44 16.36 -16.16
C ASN A 255 23.43 15.34 -16.70
N GLY A 256 22.24 15.25 -16.10
CA GLY A 256 21.17 14.38 -16.57
C GLY A 256 20.67 14.77 -17.98
N GLU A 257 20.48 16.06 -18.24
CA GLU A 257 20.10 16.57 -19.56
C GLU A 257 21.17 16.29 -20.62
N LYS A 258 22.44 16.46 -20.25
CA LYS A 258 23.58 16.13 -21.12
C LYS A 258 23.65 14.64 -21.43
N GLN A 259 23.52 13.77 -20.43
CA GLN A 259 23.50 12.32 -20.61
C GLN A 259 22.32 11.85 -21.47
N GLU A 260 21.14 12.43 -21.28
CA GLU A 260 19.96 12.12 -22.09
C GLU A 260 20.12 12.61 -23.54
N GLY A 261 20.76 13.76 -23.74
CA GLY A 261 21.15 14.26 -25.06
C GLY A 261 22.16 13.34 -25.76
N ASP A 262 23.18 12.88 -25.04
CA ASP A 262 24.18 11.93 -25.54
C ASP A 262 23.55 10.59 -25.90
N ARG A 263 22.63 10.09 -25.07
CA ARG A 263 21.88 8.86 -25.33
C ARG A 263 21.01 8.96 -26.58
N LYS A 264 20.35 10.10 -26.81
CA LYS A 264 19.56 10.35 -28.03
C LYS A 264 20.45 10.39 -29.27
N ARG A 265 21.59 11.08 -29.21
CA ARG A 265 22.56 11.13 -30.31
C ARG A 265 23.13 9.75 -30.63
N ALA A 266 23.48 8.97 -29.62
CA ALA A 266 23.95 7.59 -29.79
C ALA A 266 22.88 6.69 -30.43
N ALA A 267 21.62 6.83 -30.02
CA ALA A 267 20.51 6.09 -30.62
C ALA A 267 20.28 6.48 -32.10
N GLU A 268 20.39 7.76 -32.44
CA GLU A 268 20.27 8.26 -33.81
C GLU A 268 21.39 7.77 -34.71
N VAL A 269 22.64 7.79 -34.21
CA VAL A 269 23.81 7.23 -34.92
C VAL A 269 23.64 5.72 -35.12
N ALA A 270 23.18 4.98 -34.11
CA ALA A 270 22.92 3.54 -34.24
C ALA A 270 21.85 3.25 -35.30
N LEU A 271 20.80 4.07 -35.37
CA LEU A 271 19.74 3.97 -36.36
C LEU A 271 20.29 4.26 -37.77
N HIS A 272 21.11 5.30 -37.93
CA HIS A 272 21.75 5.63 -39.21
C HIS A 272 22.72 4.53 -39.69
N ILE A 273 23.51 3.94 -38.78
CA ILE A 273 24.39 2.81 -39.09
C ILE A 273 23.55 1.61 -39.53
N SER A 274 22.47 1.29 -38.80
CA SER A 274 21.58 0.18 -39.18
C SER A 274 20.98 0.35 -40.58
N HIS A 275 20.54 1.57 -40.93
CA HIS A 275 20.02 1.90 -42.24
C HIS A 275 21.08 1.77 -43.35
N SER A 276 22.31 2.23 -43.08
CA SER A 276 23.43 2.10 -44.02
C SER A 276 23.84 0.65 -44.29
N LEU A 277 23.80 -0.21 -43.27
CA LEU A 277 24.04 -1.65 -43.39
C LEU A 277 22.93 -2.33 -44.21
N LEU A 278 21.68 -1.90 -44.04
CA LEU A 278 20.53 -2.38 -44.80
C LEU A 278 20.67 -2.06 -46.31
N MET A 279 21.03 -0.82 -46.64
CA MET A 279 21.32 -0.37 -48.01
C MET A 279 22.56 -1.04 -48.63
N SER A 280 23.46 -1.57 -47.80
CA SER A 280 24.64 -2.31 -48.25
C SER A 280 24.33 -3.79 -48.48
N SER A 281 23.41 -4.36 -47.69
CA SER A 281 22.89 -5.72 -47.86
C SER A 281 22.06 -5.88 -49.14
N ASP A 282 21.28 -4.87 -49.55
CA ASP A 282 20.50 -4.92 -50.80
C ASP A 282 21.37 -4.89 -52.07
N ARG A 283 22.63 -4.46 -51.97
CA ARG A 283 23.62 -4.57 -53.05
C ARG A 283 24.21 -5.98 -53.20
N MET A 284 24.04 -6.85 -52.21
CA MET A 284 24.36 -8.28 -52.30
C MET A 284 23.13 -9.07 -52.77
N LYS A 285 22.67 -8.85 -54.01
CA LYS A 285 21.81 -9.84 -54.67
C LYS A 285 22.67 -11.04 -55.07
N PRO A 286 22.38 -12.27 -54.61
CA PRO A 286 23.05 -13.44 -55.16
C PRO A 286 22.65 -13.58 -56.63
N ARG A 287 23.62 -13.78 -57.51
CA ARG A 287 23.35 -14.17 -58.90
C ARG A 287 22.51 -15.44 -58.87
N SER A 288 21.38 -15.42 -59.56
CA SER A 288 20.44 -16.53 -59.67
C SER A 288 21.07 -17.67 -60.45
N GLY A 289 21.57 -18.67 -59.73
CA GLY A 289 22.13 -19.90 -60.29
C GLY A 289 23.19 -20.42 -59.35
N ASP A 290 22.93 -21.59 -58.77
CA ASP A 290 23.84 -22.41 -57.96
C ASP A 290 23.68 -22.32 -56.44
N TRP A 291 22.62 -22.99 -55.95
CA TRP A 291 22.69 -23.68 -54.65
C TRP A 291 22.01 -25.04 -54.74
N ALA A 292 22.79 -26.05 -55.09
CA ALA A 292 22.54 -27.40 -54.59
C ALA A 292 22.72 -27.36 -53.06
N VAL A 293 21.69 -27.81 -52.34
CA VAL A 293 21.61 -27.78 -50.88
C VAL A 293 22.67 -28.72 -50.29
N THR A 294 23.69 -28.15 -49.63
CA THR A 294 24.53 -28.86 -48.64
C THR A 294 24.19 -28.38 -47.23
N ARG A 295 24.31 -29.29 -46.27
CA ARG A 295 23.73 -29.20 -44.91
C ARG A 295 24.31 -28.08 -44.03
N ASP A 296 25.41 -27.45 -44.44
CA ASP A 296 26.13 -26.46 -43.65
C ASP A 296 25.59 -25.02 -43.80
N ASN A 297 24.67 -24.78 -44.73
CA ASN A 297 24.09 -23.45 -44.97
C ASN A 297 22.72 -23.20 -44.29
N HIS A 298 22.23 -24.12 -43.46
CA HIS A 298 20.94 -23.98 -42.79
C HIS A 298 20.86 -22.75 -41.88
N HIS A 299 21.97 -22.40 -41.22
CA HIS A 299 22.05 -21.23 -40.34
C HIS A 299 21.94 -19.91 -41.12
N LEU A 300 22.54 -19.84 -42.31
CA LEU A 300 22.47 -18.67 -43.20
C LEU A 300 21.08 -18.54 -43.86
N PHE A 301 20.41 -19.66 -44.16
CA PHE A 301 19.05 -19.67 -44.71
C PHE A 301 17.99 -19.20 -43.70
N VAL A 302 18.10 -19.61 -42.43
CA VAL A 302 17.20 -19.16 -41.36
C VAL A 302 17.40 -17.67 -41.07
N HIS A 303 18.64 -17.19 -41.06
CA HIS A 303 18.95 -15.76 -40.90
C HIS A 303 18.43 -14.94 -42.09
N TRP A 304 18.54 -15.47 -43.31
CA TRP A 304 17.98 -14.83 -44.50
C TRP A 304 16.45 -14.81 -44.47
N GLN A 305 15.77 -15.88 -44.05
CA GLN A 305 14.31 -15.90 -43.89
C GLN A 305 13.82 -14.92 -42.82
N GLN A 306 14.54 -14.78 -41.71
CA GLN A 306 14.21 -13.80 -40.67
C GLN A 306 14.39 -12.35 -41.17
N CYS A 307 15.46 -12.08 -41.92
CA CYS A 307 15.66 -10.79 -42.59
C CYS A 307 14.60 -10.53 -43.68
N LYS A 308 14.16 -11.57 -44.41
CA LYS A 308 13.13 -11.44 -45.45
C LYS A 308 11.75 -11.16 -44.87
N LEU A 309 11.38 -11.82 -43.77
CA LEU A 309 10.13 -11.58 -43.04
C LEU A 309 10.06 -10.15 -42.49
N ALA A 310 11.17 -9.67 -41.91
CA ALA A 310 11.31 -8.27 -41.50
C ALA A 310 11.20 -7.29 -42.69
N ASN A 311 11.74 -7.66 -43.86
CA ASN A 311 11.69 -6.82 -45.07
C ASN A 311 10.30 -6.81 -45.74
N THR A 312 9.56 -7.93 -45.75
CA THR A 312 8.15 -7.96 -46.22
C THR A 312 7.22 -7.13 -45.34
N LEU A 313 7.49 -7.04 -44.03
CA LEU A 313 6.77 -6.17 -43.11
C LEU A 313 7.02 -4.67 -43.41
N VAL A 314 8.17 -4.32 -43.96
CA VAL A 314 8.52 -2.95 -44.37
C VAL A 314 8.02 -2.63 -45.79
N VAL A 315 8.08 -3.58 -46.73
CA VAL A 315 7.64 -3.36 -48.13
C VAL A 315 6.12 -3.29 -48.26
N LEU A 316 5.37 -4.07 -47.46
CA LEU A 316 3.89 -3.95 -47.41
C LEU A 316 3.42 -2.60 -46.82
N SER A 317 4.33 -1.80 -46.25
CA SER A 317 4.07 -0.43 -45.79
C SER A 317 4.44 0.66 -46.81
N SER A 318 4.69 0.29 -48.07
CA SER A 318 5.19 1.22 -49.10
C SER A 318 4.47 1.20 -50.45
N THR A 319 3.39 0.41 -50.62
CA THR A 319 2.63 0.39 -51.89
C THR A 319 1.12 0.17 -51.67
N ALA A 320 0.38 1.19 -51.28
CA ALA A 320 -1.06 1.37 -51.55
C ALA A 320 -1.50 2.77 -51.09
N GLU A 321 -1.63 3.67 -52.06
CA GLU A 321 -1.92 5.08 -51.85
C GLU A 321 -3.36 5.33 -51.38
N ASP A 322 -3.53 6.42 -50.63
CA ASP A 322 -4.76 7.09 -50.17
C ASP A 322 -5.43 6.66 -48.85
N TRP A 323 -5.56 5.37 -48.50
CA TRP A 323 -6.11 4.99 -47.17
C TRP A 323 -5.07 5.05 -46.04
N GLU A 324 -3.79 5.10 -46.39
CA GLU A 324 -2.68 5.13 -45.44
C GLU A 324 -2.55 6.44 -44.67
N ILE A 325 -3.02 7.60 -45.16
CA ILE A 325 -2.78 8.87 -44.46
C ILE A 325 -3.52 8.90 -43.10
N GLU A 326 -4.78 8.45 -43.06
CA GLU A 326 -5.57 8.40 -41.83
C GLU A 326 -5.08 7.35 -40.83
N VAL A 327 -4.64 6.19 -41.33
CA VAL A 327 -4.11 5.10 -40.51
C VAL A 327 -2.69 5.40 -40.03
N ARG A 328 -1.84 6.04 -40.84
CA ARG A 328 -0.47 6.45 -40.49
C ARG A 328 -0.45 7.65 -39.54
N ILE A 329 -1.45 8.55 -39.60
CA ILE A 329 -1.69 9.58 -38.57
C ILE A 329 -2.15 8.93 -37.25
N SER A 330 -3.03 7.92 -37.31
CA SER A 330 -3.57 7.26 -36.11
C SER A 330 -2.57 6.30 -35.44
N VAL A 331 -1.82 5.53 -36.23
CA VAL A 331 -0.76 4.62 -35.77
C VAL A 331 0.49 5.42 -35.38
N GLY A 332 0.84 6.48 -36.12
CA GLY A 332 1.91 7.42 -35.75
C GLY A 332 1.67 8.10 -34.40
N LYS A 333 0.44 8.55 -34.11
CA LYS A 333 0.08 9.08 -32.78
C LYS A 333 0.07 8.03 -31.66
N ARG A 334 -0.13 6.74 -31.99
CA ARG A 334 -0.08 5.62 -31.02
C ARG A 334 1.34 5.09 -30.77
N GLN A 335 2.20 5.12 -31.78
CA GLN A 335 3.54 4.53 -31.74
C GLN A 335 4.63 5.58 -31.44
N PHE A 336 4.39 6.85 -31.82
CA PHE A 336 5.19 8.02 -31.49
C PHE A 336 4.25 9.21 -31.16
N PRO A 337 3.64 9.23 -29.96
CA PRO A 337 2.86 10.39 -29.55
C PRO A 337 3.73 11.65 -29.69
N PRO A 338 3.20 12.78 -30.21
CA PRO A 338 3.96 14.01 -30.29
C PRO A 338 4.52 14.29 -28.89
N LYS A 339 5.83 14.43 -28.76
CA LYS A 339 6.45 14.70 -27.47
C LYS A 339 5.82 15.99 -26.95
N VAL A 340 4.98 15.86 -25.93
CA VAL A 340 4.55 17.00 -25.15
C VAL A 340 5.84 17.58 -24.59
N LYS A 341 6.28 18.72 -25.14
CA LYS A 341 7.30 19.52 -24.48
C LYS A 341 6.65 19.94 -23.17
N LEU A 342 7.04 19.26 -22.09
CA LEU A 342 6.73 19.74 -20.76
C LEU A 342 7.37 21.11 -20.66
N LEU A 343 6.57 22.11 -20.31
CA LEU A 343 7.09 23.44 -20.06
C LEU A 343 8.24 23.34 -19.05
N THR A 344 9.30 24.09 -19.27
CA THR A 344 10.29 24.31 -18.22
C THR A 344 9.61 24.89 -16.99
N GLU A 345 10.20 24.74 -15.80
CA GLU A 345 9.60 25.27 -14.56
C GLU A 345 9.28 26.76 -14.66
N GLU A 346 10.13 27.53 -15.36
CA GLU A 346 9.93 28.95 -15.63
C GLU A 346 8.77 29.22 -16.60
N GLU A 347 8.71 28.50 -17.72
CA GLU A 347 7.60 28.61 -18.67
C GLU A 347 6.28 28.18 -18.01
N TYR A 348 6.28 27.12 -17.18
CA TYR A 348 5.10 26.63 -16.47
C TYR A 348 4.59 27.66 -15.45
N LEU A 349 5.50 28.31 -14.73
CA LEU A 349 5.15 29.39 -13.82
C LEU A 349 4.61 30.60 -14.59
N GLN A 350 5.22 31.00 -15.70
CA GLN A 350 4.74 32.10 -16.54
C GLN A 350 3.36 31.80 -17.15
N GLN A 351 3.17 30.62 -17.72
CA GLN A 351 1.88 30.19 -18.25
C GLN A 351 0.84 30.07 -17.13
N GLY A 352 1.24 29.60 -15.94
CA GLY A 352 0.40 29.57 -14.76
C GLY A 352 -0.08 30.97 -14.35
N VAL A 353 0.79 31.98 -14.37
CA VAL A 353 0.42 33.38 -14.09
C VAL A 353 -0.52 33.94 -15.16
N GLU A 354 -0.22 33.69 -16.44
CA GLU A 354 -1.00 34.23 -17.56
C GLU A 354 -2.39 33.59 -17.67
N GLU A 355 -2.50 32.27 -17.51
CA GLU A 355 -3.77 31.55 -17.50
C GLU A 355 -4.57 31.84 -16.22
N THR A 356 -3.92 32.01 -15.07
CA THR A 356 -4.62 32.46 -13.84
C THR A 356 -5.19 33.86 -14.04
N LYS A 357 -4.48 34.75 -14.72
CA LYS A 357 -4.97 36.09 -15.04
C LYS A 357 -6.17 36.03 -15.99
N LYS A 358 -6.08 35.28 -17.10
CA LYS A 358 -7.20 35.08 -18.04
C LYS A 358 -8.42 34.48 -17.36
N ALA A 359 -8.24 33.42 -16.57
CA ALA A 359 -9.32 32.77 -15.84
C ALA A 359 -9.97 33.70 -14.80
N LEU A 360 -9.19 34.56 -14.13
CA LEU A 360 -9.74 35.58 -13.24
C LEU A 360 -10.53 36.67 -13.99
N ASP A 361 -10.05 37.09 -15.16
CA ASP A 361 -10.76 38.08 -16.00
C ASP A 361 -12.07 37.48 -16.58
N GLU A 362 -12.05 36.23 -17.02
CA GLU A 362 -13.24 35.47 -17.43
C GLU A 362 -14.21 35.29 -16.26
N LEU A 363 -13.71 34.97 -15.06
CA LEU A 363 -14.53 34.83 -13.87
C LEU A 363 -15.17 36.17 -13.46
N LYS A 364 -14.43 37.27 -13.53
CA LYS A 364 -14.97 38.63 -13.30
C LYS A 364 -16.05 38.98 -14.33
N GLY A 365 -15.82 38.63 -15.60
CA GLY A 365 -16.79 38.81 -16.68
C GLY A 365 -18.06 37.99 -16.44
N TYR A 366 -17.91 36.72 -16.07
CA TYR A 366 -19.02 35.84 -15.72
C TYR A 366 -19.78 36.36 -14.50
N CYS A 367 -19.08 36.74 -13.42
CA CYS A 367 -19.69 37.31 -12.22
C CYS A 367 -20.43 38.62 -12.46
N SER A 368 -20.06 39.38 -13.50
CA SER A 368 -20.73 40.62 -13.91
C SER A 368 -21.85 40.41 -14.94
N SER A 369 -22.03 39.19 -15.45
CA SER A 369 -23.07 38.84 -16.41
C SER A 369 -24.41 38.56 -15.72
N PRO A 370 -25.56 38.94 -16.32
CA PRO A 370 -26.89 38.60 -15.80
C PRO A 370 -27.16 37.09 -15.69
N ASP A 371 -26.36 36.25 -16.36
CA ASP A 371 -26.46 34.77 -16.30
C ASP A 371 -25.78 34.15 -15.07
N CYS A 372 -25.09 34.95 -14.25
CA CYS A 372 -24.44 34.46 -13.03
C CYS A 372 -25.45 34.22 -11.92
N ASN A 373 -25.72 32.95 -11.60
CA ASN A 373 -26.45 32.59 -10.39
C ASN A 373 -25.51 32.62 -9.17
N THR A 374 -25.29 33.83 -8.63
CA THR A 374 -24.32 34.13 -7.57
C THR A 374 -24.48 33.20 -6.35
N TRP A 375 -25.72 32.90 -5.96
CA TRP A 375 -26.01 32.05 -4.80
C TRP A 375 -25.70 30.56 -5.02
N LYS A 376 -25.91 30.03 -6.23
CA LYS A 376 -25.50 28.65 -6.57
C LYS A 376 -23.99 28.50 -6.65
N THR A 377 -23.29 29.55 -7.11
CA THR A 377 -21.83 29.56 -7.20
C THR A 377 -21.18 29.63 -5.82
N ILE A 378 -21.62 30.55 -4.95
CA ILE A 378 -21.11 30.71 -3.58
C ILE A 378 -21.28 29.42 -2.77
N ARG A 379 -22.41 28.71 -2.91
CA ARG A 379 -22.69 27.47 -2.17
C ARG A 379 -21.76 26.30 -2.54
N LYS A 380 -21.15 26.33 -3.73
CA LYS A 380 -20.17 25.31 -4.17
C LYS A 380 -18.74 25.63 -3.74
N ILE A 381 -18.48 26.87 -3.29
CA ILE A 381 -17.15 27.31 -2.89
C ILE A 381 -16.94 27.00 -1.41
N LYS A 382 -15.87 26.27 -1.10
CA LYS A 382 -15.56 25.79 0.26
C LYS A 382 -15.19 26.92 1.23
N HIS A 383 -14.58 28.01 0.72
CA HIS A 383 -14.20 29.20 1.48
C HIS A 383 -14.49 30.46 0.64
N PRO A 384 -15.71 31.00 0.70
CA PRO A 384 -16.12 32.12 -0.16
C PRO A 384 -15.31 33.40 0.07
N ASP A 385 -14.98 33.72 1.32
CA ASP A 385 -14.30 34.98 1.67
C ASP A 385 -12.89 35.07 1.05
N ARG A 386 -12.11 33.99 1.11
CA ARG A 386 -10.77 33.90 0.47
C ARG A 386 -10.82 33.98 -1.06
N GLN A 387 -11.93 33.58 -1.66
CA GLN A 387 -12.11 33.61 -3.11
C GLN A 387 -12.51 35.00 -3.58
N VAL A 388 -13.38 35.69 -2.82
CA VAL A 388 -13.74 37.09 -3.05
C VAL A 388 -12.51 38.00 -2.96
N GLU A 389 -11.64 37.78 -1.98
CA GLU A 389 -10.40 38.54 -1.80
C GLU A 389 -9.44 38.40 -2.99
N LYS A 390 -9.34 37.20 -3.57
CA LYS A 390 -8.55 36.92 -4.79
C LYS A 390 -9.17 37.52 -6.06
N VAL A 391 -10.50 37.47 -6.18
CA VAL A 391 -11.22 38.03 -7.34
C VAL A 391 -11.19 39.56 -7.34
N LEU A 392 -11.31 40.20 -6.17
CA LEU A 392 -11.24 41.65 -6.02
C LEU A 392 -9.80 42.21 -5.99
N GLY A 393 -8.78 41.34 -5.97
CA GLY A 393 -7.37 41.76 -5.97
C GLY A 393 -6.90 42.42 -4.66
N LEU A 394 -7.53 42.09 -3.53
CA LEU A 394 -7.28 42.71 -2.23
C LEU A 394 -6.07 42.14 -1.48
N THR A 395 -5.32 41.21 -2.07
CA THR A 395 -4.21 40.49 -1.41
C THR A 395 -2.99 41.34 -1.01
N ASN A 396 -3.01 42.66 -1.20
CA ASN A 396 -1.94 43.56 -0.76
C ASN A 396 -2.34 44.57 0.33
N TYR A 397 -3.54 44.51 0.90
CA TYR A 397 -3.90 45.36 2.03
C TYR A 397 -4.64 44.55 3.09
N LEU A 398 -4.16 44.67 4.34
CA LEU A 398 -4.75 44.20 5.62
C LEU A 398 -4.05 43.03 6.33
N GLY A 399 -2.73 43.13 6.46
CA GLY A 399 -2.02 42.69 7.68
C GLY A 399 -2.32 43.57 8.91
N GLY A 400 -3.55 44.05 9.09
CA GLY A 400 -3.87 44.95 10.19
C GLY A 400 -5.28 45.51 10.12
N PHE A 401 -6.30 44.68 10.38
CA PHE A 401 -7.62 45.15 10.88
C PHE A 401 -8.39 44.02 11.58
N THR A 402 -7.69 43.17 12.34
CA THR A 402 -8.32 42.30 13.35
C THR A 402 -8.27 42.97 14.72
N HIS A 403 -8.88 44.14 14.83
CA HIS A 403 -9.28 44.76 16.10
C HIS A 403 -10.35 45.80 15.77
N LEU A 404 -11.57 45.35 15.54
CA LEU A 404 -12.80 46.02 15.94
C LEU A 404 -13.95 45.15 15.44
N ILE A 405 -14.62 44.47 16.37
CA ILE A 405 -16.07 44.29 16.49
C ILE A 405 -16.25 43.35 17.68
N ILE A 406 -16.70 43.95 18.79
CA ILE A 406 -17.54 43.32 19.81
C ILE A 406 -18.91 43.11 19.19
#